data_AF-A0A2V9FZ64-F1
#
_entry.id   AF-A0A2V9FZ64-F1
#
_cell.length_a   1.000
_cell.length_b   1.000
_cell.length_c   1.000
_cell.angle_alpha   90.00
_cell.angle_beta   90.00
_cell.angle_gamma   90.00
#
_symmetry.space_group_name_H-M   'P 1'
#
loop_
_entity.id
_entity.type
_entity.pdbx_description
1 polymer ?
#
loop_
_entity_poly.entity_id
_entity_poly.type
_entity_poly.pdbx_seq_one_letter_code
_entity_poly.pdbx_strand_id
1 'polypeptide(L)'
;MARCQISTAQAAARSSFAADFPVCYIQGSEELQMSLAEKIQKDLVDAMRAKDELRLSVLRGIKAAIKHKEVEKIRTLDEAESIQILQTLVKQRKESIEQFTRGNRPELAGKETKELAIIESYLPASASEAEMDAAVTKAISESGANSIK
;
A
#
# COMPACT_ATOMS: atom_id res chain seq x y z
N MET A 1 -61.79 -36.25 -2.88
CA MET A 1 -60.71 -36.11 -3.88
C MET A 1 -60.80 -34.72 -4.51
N ALA A 2 -59.90 -33.80 -4.16
CA ALA A 2 -59.51 -32.66 -4.99
C ALA A 2 -58.28 -32.02 -4.33
N ARG A 3 -57.11 -32.39 -4.85
CA ARG A 3 -55.81 -31.84 -4.48
C ARG A 3 -55.75 -30.41 -5.01
N CYS A 4 -55.76 -29.41 -4.13
CA CYS A 4 -55.34 -28.05 -4.49
C CYS A 4 -53.89 -27.89 -4.04
N GLN A 5 -52.96 -28.32 -4.91
CA GLN A 5 -51.54 -28.06 -4.71
C GLN A 5 -51.30 -26.57 -4.98
N ILE A 6 -50.91 -25.86 -3.93
CA ILE A 6 -50.44 -24.48 -4.00
C ILE A 6 -49.06 -24.53 -4.67
N SER A 7 -49.06 -24.23 -5.96
CA SER A 7 -47.88 -23.97 -6.78
C SER A 7 -47.27 -22.64 -6.33
N THR A 8 -46.23 -22.68 -5.51
CA THR A 8 -45.36 -21.53 -5.26
C THR A 8 -44.34 -21.43 -6.39
N ALA A 9 -44.82 -20.97 -7.55
CA ALA A 9 -43.98 -20.44 -8.61
C ALA A 9 -43.44 -19.07 -8.18
N GLN A 10 -42.33 -19.05 -7.45
CA GLN A 10 -41.58 -17.82 -7.24
C GLN A 10 -40.60 -17.65 -8.40
N ALA A 11 -41.05 -16.85 -9.36
CA ALA A 11 -40.26 -16.30 -10.44
C ALA A 11 -39.26 -15.24 -9.92
N ALA A 12 -38.25 -15.00 -10.75
CA ALA A 12 -37.41 -13.81 -10.83
C ALA A 12 -36.30 -13.64 -9.77
N ALA A 13 -35.06 -13.94 -10.15
CA ALA A 13 -34.15 -12.90 -10.68
C ALA A 13 -32.74 -13.49 -10.83
N ARG A 14 -32.40 -13.85 -12.08
CA ARG A 14 -31.02 -13.87 -12.56
C ARG A 14 -30.59 -12.41 -12.68
N SER A 15 -29.86 -11.88 -11.71
CA SER A 15 -29.11 -10.64 -11.89
C SER A 15 -27.65 -10.99 -12.10
N SER A 16 -27.34 -11.21 -13.37
CA SER A 16 -26.08 -10.82 -13.98
C SER A 16 -25.75 -9.40 -13.52
N PHE A 17 -24.95 -9.26 -12.45
CA PHE A 17 -24.38 -7.96 -12.10
C PHE A 17 -23.19 -7.75 -13.02
N ALA A 18 -23.51 -7.45 -14.28
CA ALA A 18 -22.64 -6.73 -15.17
C ALA A 18 -22.40 -5.36 -14.53
N ALA A 19 -21.36 -5.26 -13.70
CA ALA A 19 -20.70 -4.00 -13.45
C ALA A 19 -19.77 -3.73 -14.65
N ASP A 20 -20.43 -3.51 -15.79
CA ASP A 20 -19.93 -2.72 -16.91
C ASP A 20 -19.88 -1.28 -16.38
N PHE A 21 -18.85 -0.98 -15.58
CA PHE A 21 -18.48 0.40 -15.33
C PHE A 21 -17.71 0.81 -16.58
N PRO A 22 -18.28 1.67 -17.44
CA PRO A 22 -17.52 2.24 -18.52
C PRO A 22 -16.55 3.20 -17.84
N VAL A 23 -15.34 2.73 -17.56
CA VAL A 23 -14.20 3.61 -17.36
C VAL A 23 -13.97 4.26 -18.72
N CYS A 24 -14.76 5.29 -19.01
CA CYS A 24 -14.47 6.25 -20.05
C CYS A 24 -13.26 7.02 -19.53
N TYR A 25 -12.10 6.42 -19.73
CA TYR A 25 -10.81 7.01 -19.48
C TYR A 25 -10.72 8.17 -20.46
N ILE A 26 -11.16 9.35 -20.03
CA ILE A 26 -10.71 10.62 -20.60
C ILE A 26 -9.24 10.71 -20.18
N GLN A 27 -8.41 9.98 -20.90
CA GLN A 27 -6.96 9.98 -20.74
C GLN A 27 -6.49 11.24 -21.44
N GLY A 28 -6.67 12.36 -20.74
CA GLY A 28 -5.98 13.60 -21.04
C GLY A 28 -4.50 13.29 -21.08
N SER A 29 -3.94 13.48 -22.25
CA SER A 29 -2.53 13.40 -22.59
C SER A 29 -1.67 14.24 -21.65
N GLU A 30 -0.82 13.57 -20.88
CA GLU A 30 0.54 14.06 -20.56
C GLU A 30 1.44 12.83 -20.39
N GLU A 31 2.26 12.58 -21.40
CA GLU A 31 3.20 11.49 -21.45
C GLU A 31 4.38 11.72 -20.47
N LEU A 32 4.84 10.63 -19.86
CA LEU A 32 6.14 10.44 -19.18
C LEU A 32 6.34 10.96 -17.74
N GLN A 33 5.37 10.77 -16.86
CA GLN A 33 5.67 10.33 -15.50
C GLN A 33 4.71 9.22 -15.11
N MET A 34 5.16 7.96 -15.16
CA MET A 34 4.46 6.90 -14.44
C MET A 34 4.40 7.30 -12.96
N SER A 35 3.18 7.51 -12.43
CA SER A 35 3.00 7.78 -11.01
C SER A 35 3.60 6.63 -10.21
N LEU A 36 4.13 6.93 -9.01
CA LEU A 36 4.70 5.92 -8.13
C LEU A 36 3.74 4.73 -7.91
N ALA A 37 2.44 5.01 -7.79
CA ALA A 37 1.40 3.98 -7.66
C ALA A 37 1.29 3.07 -8.89
N GLU A 38 1.38 3.61 -10.11
CA GLU A 38 1.37 2.81 -11.33
C GLU A 38 2.65 1.99 -11.51
N LYS A 39 3.81 2.54 -11.11
CA LYS A 39 5.08 1.79 -11.11
C LYS A 39 4.99 0.57 -10.20
N ILE A 40 4.49 0.76 -8.98
CA ILE A 40 4.27 -0.33 -8.01
C ILE A 40 3.30 -1.38 -8.56
N GLN A 41 2.25 -0.97 -9.27
CA GLN A 41 1.30 -1.91 -9.87
C GLN A 41 1.92 -2.76 -10.97
N LYS A 42 2.72 -2.17 -11.87
CA LYS A 42 3.43 -2.91 -12.91
C LYS A 42 4.44 -3.89 -12.30
N ASP A 43 5.23 -3.42 -11.34
CA ASP A 43 6.23 -4.25 -10.67
C ASP A 43 5.60 -5.39 -9.87
N LEU A 44 4.37 -5.23 -9.38
CA LEU A 44 3.63 -6.31 -8.73
C LEU A 44 3.28 -7.42 -9.74
N VAL A 45 2.86 -7.05 -10.95
CA VAL A 45 2.62 -8.01 -12.05
C VAL A 45 3.92 -8.70 -12.47
N ASP A 46 5.01 -7.96 -12.56
CA ASP A 46 6.31 -8.52 -12.93
C ASP A 46 6.86 -9.43 -11.82
N ALA A 47 6.67 -9.10 -10.54
CA ALA A 47 7.02 -9.96 -9.42
C ALA A 47 6.18 -11.26 -9.41
N MET A 48 4.90 -11.19 -9.79
CA MET A 48 4.07 -12.40 -9.96
C MET A 48 4.59 -13.29 -11.10
N ARG A 49 5.07 -12.70 -12.20
CA ARG A 49 5.65 -13.44 -13.33
C ARG A 49 7.00 -14.05 -12.98
N ALA A 50 7.85 -13.30 -12.29
CA ALA A 50 9.17 -13.73 -11.82
C ALA A 50 9.10 -14.72 -10.65
N LYS A 51 7.92 -14.89 -10.01
CA LYS A 51 7.72 -15.68 -8.79
C LYS A 51 8.64 -15.27 -7.63
N ASP A 52 8.95 -13.97 -7.57
CA ASP A 52 9.76 -13.40 -6.48
C ASP A 52 8.84 -13.10 -5.28
N GLU A 53 8.79 -14.04 -4.33
CA GLU A 53 7.94 -13.93 -3.15
C GLU A 53 8.30 -12.74 -2.25
N LEU A 54 9.60 -12.41 -2.15
CA LEU A 54 10.07 -11.31 -1.30
C LEU A 54 9.60 -9.97 -1.89
N ARG A 55 9.90 -9.73 -3.17
CA ARG A 55 9.50 -8.48 -3.84
C ARG A 55 7.98 -8.33 -3.87
N LEU A 56 7.25 -9.41 -4.12
CA LEU A 56 5.80 -9.42 -4.14
C LEU A 56 5.17 -9.13 -2.76
N SER A 57 5.75 -9.66 -1.68
CA SER A 57 5.32 -9.34 -0.31
C SER A 57 5.50 -7.85 0.00
N VAL A 58 6.68 -7.30 -0.32
CA VAL A 58 7.02 -5.88 -0.10
C VAL A 58 6.08 -4.97 -0.88
N LEU A 59 5.89 -5.22 -2.17
CA LEU A 59 5.03 -4.40 -3.03
C LEU A 59 3.55 -4.41 -2.58
N ARG A 60 3.06 -5.56 -2.08
CA ARG A 60 1.71 -5.64 -1.49
C ARG A 60 1.61 -4.85 -0.20
N GLY A 61 2.64 -4.90 0.65
CA GLY A 61 2.73 -4.11 1.87
C GLY A 61 2.69 -2.61 1.58
N ILE A 62 3.46 -2.14 0.60
CA ILE A 62 3.45 -0.73 0.16
C ILE A 62 2.05 -0.33 -0.31
N LYS A 63 1.44 -1.13 -1.20
CA LYS A 63 0.09 -0.84 -1.72
C LYS A 63 -0.95 -0.76 -0.60
N ALA A 64 -0.87 -1.66 0.38
CA ALA A 64 -1.75 -1.62 1.55
C ALA A 64 -1.52 -0.34 2.38
N ALA A 65 -0.28 0.04 2.64
CA ALA A 65 0.05 1.26 3.40
C ALA A 65 -0.51 2.53 2.72
N ILE A 66 -0.40 2.63 1.40
CA ILE A 66 -1.01 3.71 0.61
C ILE A 66 -2.53 3.70 0.80
N LYS A 67 -3.18 2.55 0.67
CA LYS A 67 -4.64 2.43 0.85
C LYS A 67 -5.08 2.77 2.28
N HIS A 68 -4.33 2.36 3.30
CA HIS A 68 -4.61 2.72 4.68
C HIS A 68 -4.60 4.24 4.87
N LYS A 69 -3.63 4.93 4.28
CA LYS A 69 -3.50 6.39 4.37
C LYS A 69 -4.59 7.14 3.59
N GLU A 70 -5.05 6.62 2.45
CA GLU A 70 -6.23 7.14 1.75
C GLU A 70 -7.48 7.05 2.62
N VAL A 71 -7.66 5.92 3.32
CA VAL A 71 -8.79 5.70 4.23
C VAL A 71 -8.71 6.62 5.45
N GLU A 72 -7.53 6.78 6.05
CA GLU A 72 -7.31 7.68 7.19
C GLU A 72 -7.64 9.14 6.85
N LYS A 73 -7.23 9.62 5.66
CA LYS A 73 -7.41 11.01 5.25
C LYS A 73 -8.73 11.28 4.52
N ILE A 74 -9.49 10.23 4.18
CA ILE A 74 -10.75 10.28 3.39
C ILE A 74 -10.56 11.11 2.10
N ARG A 75 -9.36 11.02 1.49
CA ARG A 75 -9.03 11.69 0.23
C ARG A 75 -7.96 10.90 -0.53
N THR A 76 -7.86 11.17 -1.83
CA THR A 76 -6.77 10.64 -2.66
C THR A 76 -5.43 11.21 -2.20
N LEU A 77 -4.43 10.35 -2.11
CA LEU A 77 -3.06 10.75 -1.77
C LEU A 77 -2.39 11.41 -2.96
N ASP A 78 -1.64 12.46 -2.68
CA ASP A 78 -0.73 13.06 -3.65
C ASP A 78 0.59 12.27 -3.76
N GLU A 79 1.35 12.49 -4.83
CA GLU A 79 2.63 11.81 -5.04
C GLU A 79 3.63 12.10 -3.92
N ALA A 80 3.68 13.33 -3.41
CA ALA A 80 4.52 13.69 -2.26
C ALA A 80 4.16 12.88 -1.00
N GLU A 81 2.86 12.63 -0.77
CA GLU A 81 2.42 11.84 0.38
C GLU A 81 2.75 10.36 0.21
N SER A 82 2.72 9.85 -1.02
CA SER A 82 3.13 8.47 -1.31
C SER A 82 4.63 8.24 -1.03
N ILE A 83 5.48 9.23 -1.29
CA ILE A 83 6.91 9.21 -0.93
C ILE A 83 7.09 9.22 0.59
N GLN A 84 6.33 10.04 1.31
CA GLN A 84 6.36 10.07 2.79
C GLN A 84 5.97 8.72 3.41
N ILE A 85 5.02 8.00 2.80
CA ILE A 85 4.62 6.66 3.24
C ILE A 85 5.77 5.67 3.04
N LEU A 86 6.43 5.71 1.87
CA LEU A 86 7.59 4.85 1.60
C LEU A 86 8.73 5.10 2.60
N GLN A 87 9.02 6.36 2.93
CA GLN A 87 10.01 6.69 3.97
C GLN A 87 9.65 6.14 5.34
N THR A 88 8.36 6.23 5.72
CA THR A 88 7.88 5.67 6.98
C THR A 88 8.11 4.16 7.02
N LEU A 89 7.85 3.46 5.91
CA LEU A 89 8.12 2.03 5.79
C LEU A 89 9.62 1.72 5.89
N VAL A 90 10.49 2.53 5.28
CA VAL A 90 11.96 2.38 5.41
C VAL A 90 12.38 2.48 6.88
N LYS A 91 11.88 3.46 7.63
CA LYS A 91 12.18 3.60 9.07
C LYS A 91 11.76 2.36 9.85
N GLN A 92 10.53 1.89 9.66
CA GLN A 92 10.01 0.70 10.35
C GLN A 92 10.88 -0.55 10.10
N ARG A 93 11.41 -0.70 8.88
CA ARG A 93 12.31 -1.81 8.52
C ARG A 93 13.67 -1.65 9.18
N LYS A 94 14.25 -0.44 9.21
CA LYS A 94 15.50 -0.15 9.96
C LYS A 94 15.36 -0.48 11.45
N GLU A 95 14.27 -0.03 12.07
CA GLU A 95 13.96 -0.34 13.47
C GLU A 95 13.79 -1.84 13.71
N SER A 96 13.12 -2.56 12.79
CA SER A 96 12.97 -4.01 12.87
C SER A 96 14.31 -4.74 12.77
N ILE A 97 15.20 -4.30 11.87
CA ILE A 97 16.56 -4.85 11.74
C ILE A 97 17.34 -4.66 13.06
N GLU A 98 17.28 -3.46 13.65
CA GLU A 98 17.93 -3.20 14.94
C GLU A 98 17.36 -4.07 16.06
N GLN A 99 16.04 -4.26 16.11
CA GLN A 99 15.41 -5.11 17.11
C GLN A 99 15.81 -6.58 16.96
N PHE A 100 15.86 -7.10 15.72
CA PHE A 100 16.27 -8.49 15.47
C PHE A 100 17.76 -8.74 15.72
N THR A 101 18.61 -7.76 15.42
CA THR A 101 20.04 -7.83 15.74
C THR A 101 20.27 -7.80 17.25
N ARG A 102 19.59 -6.90 18.00
CA ARG A 102 19.61 -6.91 19.47
C ARG A 102 19.07 -8.22 20.06
N GLY A 103 18.10 -8.84 19.41
CA GLY A 103 17.52 -10.13 19.78
C GLY A 103 18.36 -11.36 19.41
N ASN A 104 19.58 -11.21 18.87
CA ASN A 104 20.43 -12.29 18.38
C ASN A 104 19.73 -13.20 17.34
N ARG A 105 18.96 -12.63 16.42
CA ARG A 105 18.29 -13.32 15.31
C ARG A 105 18.74 -12.76 13.95
N PRO A 106 20.01 -13.01 13.53
CA PRO A 106 20.56 -12.41 12.30
C PRO A 106 19.91 -12.94 11.01
N GLU A 107 19.37 -14.16 11.01
CA GLU A 107 18.59 -14.73 9.90
C GLU A 107 17.41 -13.83 9.51
N LEU A 108 16.66 -13.33 10.50
CA LEU A 108 15.52 -12.43 10.28
C LEU A 108 15.97 -11.03 9.87
N ALA A 109 17.02 -10.52 10.50
CA ALA A 109 17.61 -9.23 10.12
C ALA A 109 18.09 -9.22 8.65
N GLY A 110 18.67 -10.33 8.17
CA GLY A 110 19.08 -10.47 6.78
C GLY A 110 17.91 -10.44 5.79
N LYS A 111 16.75 -10.99 6.17
CA LYS A 111 15.53 -10.91 5.35
C LYS A 111 15.00 -9.47 5.27
N GLU A 112 14.87 -8.80 6.41
CA GLU A 112 14.40 -7.41 6.47
C GLU A 112 15.34 -6.45 5.72
N THR A 113 16.65 -6.70 5.75
CA THR A 113 17.63 -5.91 5.01
C THR A 113 17.43 -6.01 3.49
N LYS A 114 17.07 -7.20 2.99
CA LYS A 114 16.74 -7.39 1.57
C LYS A 114 15.45 -6.66 1.20
N GLU A 115 14.44 -6.72 2.07
CA GLU A 115 13.19 -5.99 1.86
C GLU A 115 13.40 -4.47 1.86
N LEU A 116 14.23 -3.97 2.77
CA LEU A 116 14.61 -2.56 2.85
C LEU A 116 15.28 -2.07 1.56
N ALA A 117 16.23 -2.84 1.02
CA ALA A 117 16.92 -2.49 -0.23
C ALA A 117 15.94 -2.37 -1.42
N ILE A 118 14.89 -3.20 -1.46
CA ILE A 118 13.84 -3.11 -2.47
C ILE A 118 13.07 -1.80 -2.31
N ILE A 119 12.65 -1.44 -1.09
CA ILE A 119 11.90 -0.21 -0.84
C ILE A 119 12.73 1.03 -1.19
N GLU A 120 14.02 1.04 -0.82
CA GLU A 120 14.95 2.15 -1.12
C GLU A 120 15.10 2.40 -2.63
N SER A 121 14.99 1.37 -3.47
CA SER A 121 15.02 1.53 -4.93
C SER A 121 13.86 2.35 -5.50
N TYR A 122 12.76 2.49 -4.75
CA TYR A 122 11.59 3.29 -5.14
C TYR A 122 11.62 4.73 -4.62
N LEU A 123 12.54 5.06 -3.70
CA LEU A 123 12.69 6.43 -3.21
C LEU A 123 13.63 7.23 -4.13
N PRO A 124 13.29 8.49 -4.47
CA PRO A 124 14.24 9.39 -5.10
C PRO A 124 15.38 9.74 -4.12
N ALA A 125 16.61 9.82 -4.61
CA ALA A 125 17.82 10.02 -3.80
C ALA A 125 17.78 11.24 -2.85
N SER A 126 16.95 12.26 -3.13
CA SER A 126 16.81 13.45 -2.29
C SER A 126 15.90 13.25 -1.06
N ALA A 127 15.13 12.17 -1.00
CA ALA A 127 14.10 11.96 0.00
C ALA A 127 14.56 11.12 1.20
N SER A 128 15.80 10.60 1.21
CA SER A 128 16.26 9.65 2.22
C SER A 128 16.67 10.28 3.56
N GLU A 129 17.12 11.54 3.57
CA GLU A 129 17.67 12.19 4.77
C GLU A 129 16.84 13.38 5.27
N ALA A 130 16.39 14.28 4.38
CA ALA A 130 15.82 15.57 4.79
C ALA A 130 14.38 15.52 5.32
N GLU A 131 13.57 14.54 4.90
CA GLU A 131 12.15 14.47 5.31
C GLU A 131 11.94 13.70 6.62
N MET A 132 12.96 12.97 7.07
CA MET A 132 12.90 12.16 8.29
C MET A 132 12.68 13.01 9.55
N ASP A 133 13.25 14.22 9.60
CA ASP A 133 13.11 15.15 10.71
C ASP A 133 11.77 15.92 10.63
N ALA A 134 11.35 16.28 9.41
CA ALA A 134 10.12 17.05 9.21
C ALA A 134 8.86 16.22 9.54
N ALA A 135 8.81 14.95 9.11
CA ALA A 135 7.66 14.07 9.38
C ALA A 135 7.57 13.67 10.86
N VAL A 136 8.71 13.45 11.54
CA VAL A 136 8.75 13.17 12.98
C VAL A 136 8.32 14.42 13.77
N THR A 137 8.81 15.60 13.38
CA THR A 137 8.39 16.85 14.02
C THR A 137 6.89 17.11 13.83
N LYS A 138 6.34 16.80 12.64
CA LYS A 138 4.89 16.90 12.39
C LYS A 138 4.08 15.89 13.20
N ALA A 139 4.49 14.63 13.24
CA ALA A 139 3.82 13.61 14.04
C ALA A 139 3.88 13.91 15.55
N ILE A 140 4.99 14.49 16.03
CA ILE A 140 5.11 14.99 17.42
C ILE A 140 4.18 16.20 17.64
N SER A 141 4.05 17.10 16.67
CA SER A 141 3.15 18.25 16.76
C SER A 141 1.67 17.87 16.73
N GLU A 142 1.30 16.83 15.98
CA GLU A 142 -0.08 16.32 15.88
C GLU A 142 -0.46 15.39 17.04
N SER A 143 0.51 14.66 17.61
CA SER A 143 0.25 13.72 18.72
C SER A 143 0.17 14.39 20.09
N GLY A 144 0.47 15.70 20.21
CA GLY A 144 0.13 16.49 21.39
C GLY A 144 0.51 15.84 22.73
N ALA A 145 1.58 15.04 22.78
CA ALA A 145 2.03 14.35 23.99
C ALA A 145 2.76 15.31 24.92
N ASN A 146 2.17 16.48 25.17
CA ASN A 146 2.40 17.26 26.37
C ASN A 146 1.48 16.68 27.46
N SER A 147 1.80 15.48 27.92
CA SER A 147 1.37 15.05 29.25
C SER A 147 2.13 15.90 30.26
N ILE A 148 1.46 16.96 30.68
CA ILE A 148 1.76 17.78 31.87
C ILE A 148 2.14 16.89 33.07
N LYS A 149 3.08 17.41 33.88
CA LYS A 149 3.56 16.98 35.21
C LYS A 149 2.65 16.05 36.02
#